data_AF-A0A4R5G9D9-F1
#
_entry.id   AF-A0A4R5G9D9-F1
#
_cell.length_a   1.000
_cell.length_b   1.000
_cell.length_c   1.000
_cell.angle_alpha   90.00
_cell.angle_beta   90.00
_cell.angle_gamma   90.00
#
_symmetry.space_group_name_H-M   'P 1'
#
loop_
_entity.id
_entity.type
_entity.pdbx_description
1 polymer ?
#
loop_
_entity_poly.entity_id
_entity_poly.type
_entity_poly.pdbx_seq_one_letter_code
_entity_poly.pdbx_strand_id
1 'polypeptide(L)'
;MTQEEVSLSVTALLAEGRADLALRTLTLAADTAISSGEFAPLLDLLGRLPAAVRDSAAGVRLHLRLLGSLRQHERTLEVIQAARTIGLDVPFLQVFAGWALSQQERFAEAQVALAPALHREADLNPLEQTLAWRVQARALAAQGLAGWREAYARARQCAQGRPLALVWLEEGATLGRQGAVGEALAAYAQALPLVERDPYYRALTLHNMGLVCLRACRFEEAEAYFQRVRQVGRGAAAFQARALCGEAAVRRALGEWERAESAYRAAAQLEADDDDRQQAWRGLGHTLRLAGRPLSALEWLTRAAGAVPGERQTGLSWVFVDLAAAHAALGDHAAAQAALARTGPLAGEDADRACIVRAELARQAGDPEVALALLRPLSRQSLWLREEAHAFPELFALLEREGQDLPEALPRPARPQVTVRAAGPLEVRVNGRPVPLAPTSLAGVLLVALLEAGGQASTGQLALAVSEREDRRERHGKQAVSRLARELRRALGWDGSVRAGSGAYFLDPGAEWTYDVHDLRAAGQPVEAFLSGATLPWVLDRETELRQQDSNYLSAASGLD
;
A
#
# COMPACT_ATOMS: atom_id res chain seq x y z
N MET A 1 -34.04 8.21 3.59
CA MET A 1 -34.69 7.35 4.58
C MET A 1 -33.62 6.60 5.34
N THR A 2 -33.77 6.46 6.64
CA THR A 2 -32.90 5.58 7.43
C THR A 2 -33.16 4.12 7.06
N GLN A 3 -32.19 3.23 7.32
CA GLN A 3 -32.36 1.79 7.08
C GLN A 3 -33.56 1.22 7.84
N GLU A 4 -33.82 1.72 9.04
CA GLU A 4 -34.96 1.35 9.87
C GLU A 4 -36.28 1.77 9.24
N GLU A 5 -36.38 2.99 8.72
CA GLU A 5 -37.56 3.47 7.98
C GLU A 5 -37.86 2.61 6.74
N VAL A 6 -36.82 2.23 5.98
CA VAL A 6 -36.98 1.35 4.81
C VAL A 6 -37.50 -0.03 5.24
N SER A 7 -36.91 -0.61 6.28
CA SER A 7 -37.32 -1.92 6.81
C SER A 7 -38.77 -1.92 7.31
N LEU A 8 -39.16 -0.91 8.08
CA LEU A 8 -40.53 -0.76 8.59
C LEU A 8 -41.53 -0.55 7.45
N SER A 9 -41.20 0.32 6.50
CA SER A 9 -42.06 0.60 5.34
C SER A 9 -42.26 -0.64 4.47
N VAL A 10 -41.19 -1.38 4.15
CA VAL A 10 -41.28 -2.61 3.37
C VAL A 10 -42.08 -3.67 4.12
N THR A 11 -41.87 -3.82 5.43
CA THR A 11 -42.62 -4.79 6.25
C THR A 11 -44.12 -4.48 6.28
N ALA A 12 -44.49 -3.21 6.46
CA ALA A 12 -45.89 -2.77 6.43
C ALA A 12 -46.54 -3.00 5.06
N LEU A 13 -45.86 -2.62 3.97
CA LEU A 13 -46.35 -2.83 2.61
C LEU A 13 -46.56 -4.30 2.28
N LEU A 14 -45.68 -5.19 2.76
CA LEU A 14 -45.85 -6.63 2.60
C LEU A 14 -47.05 -7.17 3.39
N ALA A 15 -47.28 -6.68 4.61
CA ALA A 15 -48.44 -7.06 5.42
C ALA A 15 -49.78 -6.64 4.76
N GLU A 16 -49.78 -5.55 4.02
CA GLU A 16 -50.93 -5.06 3.23
C GLU A 16 -51.05 -5.72 1.84
N GLY A 17 -50.16 -6.66 1.49
CA GLY A 17 -50.15 -7.31 0.17
C GLY A 17 -49.66 -6.42 -0.99
N ARG A 18 -49.05 -5.27 -0.69
CA ARG A 18 -48.55 -4.27 -1.65
C ARG A 18 -47.09 -4.51 -2.02
N ALA A 19 -46.78 -5.72 -2.48
CA ALA A 19 -45.41 -6.14 -2.77
C ALA A 19 -44.75 -5.37 -3.93
N ASP A 20 -45.55 -4.83 -4.86
CA ASP A 20 -45.09 -3.95 -5.94
C ASP A 20 -44.52 -2.62 -5.39
N LEU A 21 -45.20 -2.03 -4.41
CA LEU A 21 -44.74 -0.83 -3.73
C LEU A 21 -43.52 -1.12 -2.87
N ALA A 22 -43.49 -2.28 -2.20
CA ALA A 22 -42.31 -2.70 -1.43
C ALA A 22 -41.07 -2.78 -2.32
N LEU A 23 -41.18 -3.34 -3.53
CA LEU A 23 -40.08 -3.38 -4.50
C LEU A 23 -39.63 -1.98 -4.94
N ARG A 24 -40.59 -1.06 -5.18
CA ARG A 24 -40.27 0.34 -5.51
C ARG A 24 -39.53 1.05 -4.39
N THR A 25 -39.96 0.87 -3.14
CA THR A 25 -39.29 1.42 -1.95
C THR A 25 -37.86 0.92 -1.84
N LEU A 26 -37.63 -0.40 -2.03
CA LEU A 26 -36.28 -0.97 -2.02
C LEU A 26 -35.41 -0.43 -3.17
N THR A 27 -35.99 -0.24 -4.36
CA THR A 27 -35.27 0.31 -5.51
C THR A 27 -34.81 1.74 -5.24
N LEU A 28 -35.70 2.60 -4.72
CA LEU A 28 -35.36 3.97 -4.34
C LEU A 28 -34.29 4.02 -3.25
N ALA A 29 -34.37 3.14 -2.25
CA ALA A 29 -33.35 3.04 -1.21
C ALA A 29 -31.98 2.68 -1.83
N ALA A 30 -31.95 1.72 -2.76
CA ALA A 30 -30.73 1.33 -3.47
C ALA A 30 -30.18 2.43 -4.40
N ASP A 31 -31.02 3.34 -4.91
CA ASP A 31 -30.62 4.55 -5.67
C ASP A 31 -29.92 5.59 -4.81
N THR A 32 -30.35 5.73 -3.56
CA THR A 32 -29.75 6.68 -2.62
C THR A 32 -28.55 6.12 -1.85
N ALA A 33 -28.31 4.81 -1.95
CA ALA A 33 -27.30 4.14 -1.14
C ALA A 33 -25.87 4.48 -1.58
N ILE A 34 -25.01 4.81 -0.63
CA ILE A 34 -23.64 5.28 -0.89
C ILE A 34 -22.61 4.22 -0.49
N SER A 35 -22.82 3.51 0.62
CA SER A 35 -21.85 2.55 1.15
C SER A 35 -22.26 1.09 0.97
N SER A 36 -21.29 0.18 1.02
CA SER A 36 -21.53 -1.28 0.98
C SER A 36 -22.44 -1.77 2.12
N GLY A 37 -22.36 -1.13 3.29
CA GLY A 37 -23.15 -1.49 4.48
C GLY A 37 -24.65 -1.24 4.30
N GLU A 38 -25.04 -0.35 3.39
CA GLU A 38 -26.44 -0.06 3.09
C GLU A 38 -27.07 -1.09 2.15
N PHE A 39 -26.29 -1.80 1.33
CA PHE A 39 -26.83 -2.73 0.33
C PHE A 39 -27.20 -4.11 0.90
N ALA A 40 -26.48 -4.63 1.89
CA ALA A 40 -26.74 -5.96 2.46
C ALA A 40 -28.14 -6.07 3.10
N PRO A 41 -28.59 -5.10 3.93
CA PRO A 41 -29.94 -5.12 4.47
C PRO A 41 -31.04 -5.05 3.41
N LEU A 42 -30.79 -4.32 2.30
CA LEU A 42 -31.73 -4.25 1.19
C LEU A 42 -31.84 -5.60 0.47
N LEU A 43 -30.74 -6.36 0.36
CA LEU A 43 -30.75 -7.70 -0.22
C LEU A 43 -31.56 -8.67 0.65
N ASP A 44 -31.43 -8.59 1.97
CA ASP A 44 -32.21 -9.39 2.91
C ASP A 44 -33.71 -9.07 2.83
N LEU A 45 -34.06 -7.79 2.75
CA LEU A 45 -35.45 -7.36 2.58
C LEU A 45 -36.02 -7.79 1.23
N LEU A 46 -35.23 -7.71 0.14
CA LEU A 46 -35.63 -8.21 -1.16
C LEU A 46 -36.00 -9.71 -1.09
N GLY A 47 -35.24 -10.51 -0.33
CA GLY A 47 -35.51 -11.94 -0.13
C GLY A 47 -36.88 -12.25 0.51
N ARG A 48 -37.47 -11.29 1.22
CA ARG A 48 -38.80 -11.43 1.86
C ARG A 48 -39.96 -11.20 0.89
N LEU A 49 -39.71 -10.66 -0.30
CA LEU A 49 -40.76 -10.41 -1.28
C LEU A 49 -41.28 -11.74 -1.87
N PRO A 50 -42.56 -11.81 -2.26
CA PRO A 50 -43.12 -12.98 -2.95
C PRO A 50 -42.33 -13.34 -4.21
N ALA A 51 -42.22 -14.64 -4.53
CA ALA A 51 -41.49 -15.13 -5.69
C ALA A 51 -41.95 -14.46 -7.00
N ALA A 52 -43.27 -14.29 -7.19
CA ALA A 52 -43.82 -13.61 -8.36
C ALA A 52 -43.28 -12.18 -8.58
N VAL A 53 -42.95 -11.46 -7.51
CA VAL A 53 -42.36 -10.11 -7.59
C VAL A 53 -40.84 -10.19 -7.75
N ARG A 54 -40.17 -11.10 -7.03
CA ARG A 54 -38.72 -11.29 -7.14
C ARG A 54 -38.27 -11.78 -8.53
N ASP A 55 -39.06 -12.66 -9.13
CA ASP A 55 -38.79 -13.28 -10.42
C ASP A 55 -39.25 -12.41 -11.60
N SER A 56 -39.95 -11.30 -11.31
CA SER A 56 -40.25 -10.27 -12.31
C SER A 56 -38.98 -9.57 -12.80
N ALA A 57 -39.03 -8.99 -14.00
CA ALA A 57 -37.89 -8.25 -14.56
C ALA A 57 -37.35 -7.15 -13.62
N ALA A 58 -38.25 -6.42 -12.92
CA ALA A 58 -37.86 -5.39 -11.96
C ALA A 58 -37.24 -5.98 -10.69
N GLY A 59 -37.76 -7.09 -10.20
CA GLY A 59 -37.22 -7.81 -9.03
C GLY A 59 -35.82 -8.35 -9.31
N VAL A 60 -35.64 -9.04 -10.44
CA VAL A 60 -34.33 -9.56 -10.87
C VAL A 60 -33.34 -8.42 -11.10
N ARG A 61 -33.76 -7.32 -11.73
CA ARG A 61 -32.90 -6.14 -11.94
C ARG A 61 -32.39 -5.58 -10.61
N LEU A 62 -33.26 -5.41 -9.62
CA LEU A 62 -32.84 -4.95 -8.29
C LEU A 62 -31.91 -5.98 -7.62
N HIS A 63 -32.22 -7.27 -7.73
CA HIS A 63 -31.39 -8.34 -7.16
C HIS A 63 -29.95 -8.27 -7.68
N LEU A 64 -29.78 -8.22 -9.00
CA LEU A 64 -28.46 -8.15 -9.64
C LEU A 64 -27.71 -6.88 -9.28
N ARG A 65 -28.40 -5.74 -9.20
CA ARG A 65 -27.79 -4.49 -8.72
C ARG A 65 -27.24 -4.63 -7.30
N LEU A 66 -28.01 -5.21 -6.38
CA LEU A 66 -27.60 -5.39 -4.99
C LEU A 66 -26.40 -6.34 -4.89
N LEU A 67 -26.44 -7.48 -5.59
CA LEU A 67 -25.32 -8.42 -5.66
C LEU A 67 -24.07 -7.78 -6.28
N GLY A 68 -24.25 -6.97 -7.33
CA GLY A 68 -23.18 -6.20 -7.97
C GLY A 68 -22.51 -5.22 -7.00
N SER A 69 -23.32 -4.42 -6.29
CA SER A 69 -22.83 -3.50 -5.25
C SER A 69 -22.10 -4.21 -4.10
N LEU A 70 -22.51 -5.44 -3.78
CA LEU A 70 -21.89 -6.29 -2.76
C LEU A 70 -20.74 -7.16 -3.30
N ARG A 71 -20.46 -7.08 -4.62
CA ARG A 71 -19.40 -7.82 -5.32
C ARG A 71 -19.55 -9.35 -5.30
N GLN A 72 -20.79 -9.84 -5.18
CA GLN A 72 -21.12 -11.27 -5.16
C GLN A 72 -21.31 -11.80 -6.59
N HIS A 73 -20.21 -11.88 -7.34
CA HIS A 73 -20.21 -12.18 -8.78
C HIS A 73 -20.65 -13.63 -9.10
N GLU A 74 -20.33 -14.62 -8.25
CA GLU A 74 -20.83 -15.99 -8.43
C GLU A 74 -22.35 -16.07 -8.30
N ARG A 75 -22.91 -15.53 -7.22
CA ARG A 75 -24.37 -15.43 -7.03
C ARG A 75 -25.06 -14.62 -8.12
N THR A 76 -24.37 -13.64 -8.69
CA THR A 76 -24.89 -12.88 -9.84
C THR A 76 -25.12 -13.80 -11.05
N LEU A 77 -24.17 -14.70 -11.35
CA LEU A 77 -24.32 -15.69 -12.42
C LEU A 77 -25.45 -16.70 -12.13
N GLU A 78 -25.60 -17.14 -10.87
CA GLU A 78 -26.70 -18.03 -10.46
C GLU A 78 -28.07 -17.39 -10.69
N VAL A 79 -28.26 -16.13 -10.27
CA VAL A 79 -29.51 -15.38 -10.46
C VAL A 79 -29.80 -15.16 -11.95
N ILE A 80 -28.78 -14.87 -12.76
CA ILE A 80 -28.94 -14.74 -14.21
C ILE A 80 -29.38 -16.07 -14.82
N GLN A 81 -28.79 -17.19 -14.40
CA GLN A 81 -29.17 -18.51 -14.90
C GLN A 81 -30.61 -18.86 -14.49
N ALA A 82 -31.01 -18.59 -13.25
CA ALA A 82 -32.37 -18.79 -12.78
C ALA A 82 -33.38 -17.95 -13.58
N ALA A 83 -33.08 -16.67 -13.83
CA ALA A 83 -33.91 -15.78 -14.63
C ALA A 83 -34.09 -16.27 -16.08
N ARG A 84 -33.04 -16.83 -16.68
CA ARG A 84 -33.13 -17.44 -18.03
C ARG A 84 -34.00 -18.69 -18.05
N THR A 85 -33.94 -19.53 -17.02
CA THR A 85 -34.77 -20.75 -16.91
C THR A 85 -36.27 -20.43 -16.89
N ILE A 86 -36.66 -19.28 -16.32
CA ILE A 86 -38.05 -18.80 -16.34
C ILE A 86 -38.41 -17.97 -17.58
N GLY A 87 -37.52 -17.92 -18.59
CA GLY A 87 -37.76 -17.28 -19.88
C GLY A 87 -37.52 -15.77 -19.93
N LEU A 88 -36.84 -15.18 -18.94
CA LEU A 88 -36.51 -13.75 -18.98
C LEU A 88 -35.33 -13.48 -19.92
N ASP A 89 -35.60 -12.82 -21.05
CA ASP A 89 -34.58 -12.35 -22.00
C ASP A 89 -34.59 -10.82 -22.10
N VAL A 90 -33.71 -10.18 -21.33
CA VAL A 90 -33.63 -8.72 -21.20
C VAL A 90 -32.16 -8.26 -21.18
N PRO A 91 -31.82 -7.13 -21.83
CA PRO A 91 -30.42 -6.70 -21.99
C PRO A 91 -29.62 -6.54 -20.69
N PHE A 92 -30.25 -6.13 -19.57
CA PHE A 92 -29.52 -5.96 -18.32
C PHE A 92 -28.92 -7.28 -17.79
N LEU A 93 -29.50 -8.45 -18.08
CA LEU A 93 -28.92 -9.74 -17.70
C LEU A 93 -27.54 -9.94 -18.35
N GLN A 94 -27.37 -9.51 -19.60
CA GLN A 94 -26.13 -9.60 -20.35
C GLN A 94 -25.07 -8.65 -19.79
N VAL A 95 -25.48 -7.44 -19.36
CA VAL A 95 -24.59 -6.49 -18.68
C VAL A 95 -24.03 -7.07 -17.39
N PHE A 96 -24.89 -7.60 -16.53
CA PHE A 96 -24.45 -8.19 -15.26
C PHE A 96 -23.68 -9.50 -15.45
N ALA A 97 -23.98 -10.29 -16.50
CA ALA A 97 -23.17 -11.45 -16.88
C ALA A 97 -21.76 -11.03 -17.29
N GLY A 98 -21.64 -10.04 -18.18
CA GLY A 98 -20.36 -9.48 -18.60
C GLY A 98 -19.57 -8.94 -17.41
N TRP A 99 -20.21 -8.20 -16.51
CA TRP A 99 -19.57 -7.73 -15.28
C TRP A 99 -19.06 -8.89 -14.42
N ALA A 100 -19.90 -9.89 -14.12
CA ALA A 100 -19.51 -11.01 -13.25
C ALA A 100 -18.35 -11.84 -13.85
N LEU A 101 -18.38 -12.10 -15.16
CA LEU A 101 -17.28 -12.75 -15.88
C LEU A 101 -16.00 -11.92 -15.85
N SER A 102 -16.11 -10.59 -15.99
CA SER A 102 -14.95 -9.71 -15.89
C SER A 102 -14.34 -9.74 -14.49
N GLN A 103 -15.12 -9.90 -13.42
CA GLN A 103 -14.59 -10.05 -12.05
C GLN A 103 -13.74 -11.32 -11.88
N GLN A 104 -13.95 -12.33 -12.72
CA GLN A 104 -13.14 -13.56 -12.80
C GLN A 104 -12.02 -13.46 -13.84
N GLU A 105 -11.74 -12.25 -14.36
CA GLU A 105 -10.74 -11.99 -15.40
C GLU A 105 -10.97 -12.73 -16.73
N ARG A 106 -12.18 -13.26 -16.94
CA ARG A 106 -12.62 -13.91 -18.18
C ARG A 106 -13.06 -12.85 -19.20
N PHE A 107 -12.12 -11.98 -19.58
CA PHE A 107 -12.40 -10.76 -20.36
C PHE A 107 -12.98 -11.01 -21.75
N ALA A 108 -12.51 -12.04 -22.44
CA ALA A 108 -13.04 -12.42 -23.76
C ALA A 108 -14.51 -12.87 -23.65
N GLU A 109 -14.82 -13.75 -22.69
CA GLU A 109 -16.19 -14.22 -22.45
C GLU A 109 -17.10 -13.09 -21.96
N ALA A 110 -16.58 -12.21 -21.11
CA ALA A 110 -17.28 -11.02 -20.65
C ALA A 110 -17.72 -10.13 -21.82
N GLN A 111 -16.84 -9.90 -22.79
CA GLN A 111 -17.15 -9.12 -23.98
C GLN A 111 -18.21 -9.81 -24.85
N VAL A 112 -18.08 -11.12 -25.09
CA VAL A 112 -19.07 -11.89 -25.86
C VAL A 112 -20.45 -11.85 -25.19
N ALA A 113 -20.50 -12.05 -23.87
CA ALA A 113 -21.74 -12.00 -23.11
C ALA A 113 -22.38 -10.61 -23.12
N LEU A 114 -21.57 -9.55 -23.10
CA LEU A 114 -22.00 -8.16 -23.06
C LEU A 114 -22.47 -7.62 -24.43
N ALA A 115 -21.91 -8.14 -25.53
CA ALA A 115 -22.10 -7.59 -26.87
C ALA A 115 -23.57 -7.36 -27.26
N PRO A 116 -24.54 -8.26 -27.00
CA PRO A 116 -25.92 -8.02 -27.42
C PRO A 116 -26.58 -6.85 -26.66
N ALA A 117 -26.17 -6.57 -25.42
CA ALA A 117 -26.69 -5.44 -24.65
C ALA A 117 -26.17 -4.10 -25.17
N LEU A 118 -24.92 -4.05 -25.65
CA LEU A 118 -24.36 -2.83 -26.26
C LEU A 118 -25.07 -2.46 -27.57
N HIS A 119 -25.55 -3.44 -28.34
CA HIS A 119 -26.39 -3.18 -29.53
C HIS A 119 -27.78 -2.65 -29.18
N ARG A 120 -28.23 -2.88 -27.94
CA ARG A 120 -29.53 -2.45 -27.41
C ARG A 120 -29.36 -1.45 -26.27
N GLU A 121 -28.37 -0.55 -26.37
CA GLU A 121 -28.03 0.42 -25.33
C GLU A 121 -29.23 1.27 -24.88
N ALA A 122 -30.15 1.58 -25.80
CA ALA A 122 -31.37 2.34 -25.52
C ALA A 122 -32.34 1.65 -24.54
N ASP A 123 -32.25 0.32 -24.39
CA ASP A 123 -33.07 -0.46 -23.45
C ASP A 123 -32.50 -0.48 -22.01
N LEU A 124 -31.28 0.04 -21.83
CA LEU A 124 -30.55 0.07 -20.57
C LEU A 124 -30.78 1.40 -19.84
N ASN A 125 -30.85 1.34 -18.51
CA ASN A 125 -30.82 2.56 -17.69
C ASN A 125 -29.37 3.12 -17.56
N PRO A 126 -29.17 4.36 -17.08
CA PRO A 126 -27.83 4.97 -17.00
C PRO A 126 -26.80 4.17 -16.19
N LEU A 127 -27.23 3.49 -15.12
CA LEU A 127 -26.35 2.63 -14.31
C LEU A 127 -25.86 1.43 -15.13
N GLU A 128 -26.77 0.78 -15.85
CA GLU A 128 -26.49 -0.37 -16.71
C GLU A 128 -25.62 0.02 -17.90
N GLN A 129 -25.90 1.16 -18.55
CA GLN A 129 -25.04 1.71 -19.61
C GLN A 129 -23.63 1.98 -19.10
N THR A 130 -23.51 2.62 -17.94
CA THR A 130 -22.22 2.89 -17.29
C THR A 130 -21.46 1.60 -17.01
N LEU A 131 -22.13 0.59 -16.45
CA LEU A 131 -21.54 -0.70 -16.15
C LEU A 131 -21.10 -1.44 -17.42
N ALA A 132 -21.93 -1.45 -18.45
CA ALA A 132 -21.64 -2.06 -19.75
C ALA A 132 -20.36 -1.47 -20.35
N TRP A 133 -20.29 -0.15 -20.49
CA TRP A 133 -19.13 0.51 -21.10
C TRP A 133 -17.86 0.40 -20.26
N ARG A 134 -17.97 0.40 -18.92
CA ARG A 134 -16.82 0.12 -18.03
C ARG A 134 -16.26 -1.28 -18.23
N VAL A 135 -17.13 -2.30 -18.28
CA VAL A 135 -16.74 -3.68 -18.52
C VAL A 135 -16.10 -3.83 -19.90
N GLN A 136 -16.69 -3.23 -20.92
CA GLN A 136 -16.14 -3.22 -22.28
C GLN A 136 -14.76 -2.57 -22.32
N ALA A 137 -14.59 -1.41 -21.70
CA ALA A 137 -13.32 -0.70 -21.63
C ALA A 137 -12.22 -1.55 -20.97
N ARG A 138 -12.53 -2.12 -19.79
CA ARG A 138 -11.62 -2.98 -19.05
C ARG A 138 -11.25 -4.24 -19.85
N ALA A 139 -12.22 -4.88 -20.50
CA ALA A 139 -12.00 -6.08 -21.30
C ALA A 139 -11.13 -5.81 -22.55
N LEU A 140 -11.36 -4.69 -23.24
CA LEU A 140 -10.53 -4.26 -24.37
C LEU A 140 -9.09 -3.99 -23.91
N ALA A 141 -8.92 -3.23 -22.81
CA ALA A 141 -7.61 -2.89 -22.29
C ALA A 141 -6.82 -4.12 -21.81
N ALA A 142 -7.47 -5.06 -21.10
CA ALA A 142 -6.81 -6.28 -20.62
C ALA A 142 -6.34 -7.19 -21.78
N GLN A 143 -7.01 -7.12 -22.93
CA GLN A 143 -6.64 -7.87 -24.14
C GLN A 143 -5.68 -7.09 -25.06
N GLY A 144 -5.26 -5.87 -24.68
CA GLY A 144 -4.41 -5.01 -25.51
C GLY A 144 -5.09 -4.50 -26.79
N LEU A 145 -6.43 -4.54 -26.85
CA LEU A 145 -7.21 -4.11 -28.00
C LEU A 145 -7.46 -2.59 -27.95
N ALA A 146 -7.54 -1.94 -29.12
CA ALA A 146 -7.91 -0.53 -29.24
C ALA A 146 -9.37 -0.29 -28.82
N GLY A 147 -9.77 0.98 -28.63
CA GLY A 147 -11.16 1.36 -28.32
C GLY A 147 -11.48 1.46 -26.82
N TRP A 148 -10.55 1.07 -25.94
CA TRP A 148 -10.80 1.07 -24.49
C TRP A 148 -10.92 2.49 -23.91
N ARG A 149 -10.22 3.48 -24.47
CA ARG A 149 -10.32 4.89 -24.04
C ARG A 149 -11.67 5.48 -24.39
N GLU A 150 -12.15 5.20 -25.60
CA GLU A 150 -13.46 5.61 -26.09
C GLU A 150 -14.58 4.97 -25.27
N ALA A 151 -14.44 3.69 -24.91
CA ALA A 151 -15.37 3.00 -24.03
C ALA A 151 -15.42 3.62 -22.62
N TYR A 152 -14.28 3.99 -22.02
CA TYR A 152 -14.29 4.75 -20.76
C TYR A 152 -14.93 6.13 -20.93
N ALA A 153 -14.65 6.85 -22.02
CA ALA A 153 -15.27 8.14 -22.30
C ALA A 153 -16.80 8.03 -22.41
N ARG A 154 -17.30 6.98 -23.08
CA ARG A 154 -18.74 6.69 -23.15
C ARG A 154 -19.33 6.36 -21.78
N ALA A 155 -18.64 5.54 -20.98
CA ALA A 155 -19.06 5.25 -19.62
C ALA A 155 -19.19 6.52 -18.77
N ARG A 156 -18.27 7.48 -18.89
CA ARG A 156 -18.33 8.77 -18.18
C ARG A 156 -19.52 9.62 -18.60
N GLN A 157 -19.92 9.59 -19.87
CA GLN A 157 -21.09 10.33 -20.37
C GLN A 157 -22.40 9.84 -19.75
N CYS A 158 -22.50 8.55 -19.44
CA CYS A 158 -23.68 7.94 -18.83
C CYS A 158 -23.70 8.02 -17.29
N ALA A 159 -22.54 8.29 -16.67
CA ALA A 159 -22.34 8.13 -15.24
C ALA A 159 -22.44 9.44 -14.45
N GLN A 160 -22.95 9.35 -13.22
CA GLN A 160 -22.93 10.44 -12.23
C GLN A 160 -22.62 9.88 -10.84
N GLY A 161 -22.18 10.72 -9.91
CA GLY A 161 -21.93 10.34 -8.51
C GLY A 161 -20.98 9.14 -8.36
N ARG A 162 -21.37 8.15 -7.54
CA ARG A 162 -20.57 6.94 -7.25
C ARG A 162 -20.23 6.13 -8.52
N PRO A 163 -21.17 5.80 -9.43
CA PRO A 163 -20.84 5.18 -10.70
C PRO A 163 -19.74 5.88 -11.48
N LEU A 164 -19.77 7.22 -11.57
CA LEU A 164 -18.73 8.00 -12.26
C LEU A 164 -17.37 7.88 -11.57
N ALA A 165 -17.34 7.86 -10.24
CA ALA A 165 -16.12 7.60 -9.50
C ALA A 165 -15.50 6.26 -9.89
N LEU A 166 -16.32 5.20 -9.96
CA LEU A 166 -15.84 3.88 -10.34
C LEU A 166 -15.29 3.83 -11.77
N VAL A 167 -15.86 4.61 -12.72
CA VAL A 167 -15.29 4.75 -14.07
C VAL A 167 -13.87 5.30 -13.97
N TRP A 168 -13.68 6.41 -13.25
CA TRP A 168 -12.37 7.05 -13.10
C TRP A 168 -11.35 6.17 -12.38
N LEU A 169 -11.78 5.40 -11.37
CA LEU A 169 -10.89 4.45 -10.69
C LEU A 169 -10.39 3.33 -11.60
N GLU A 170 -11.29 2.76 -12.40
CA GLU A 170 -10.92 1.67 -13.31
C GLU A 170 -10.06 2.16 -14.47
N GLU A 171 -10.37 3.34 -15.01
CA GLU A 171 -9.55 3.98 -16.02
C GLU A 171 -8.16 4.33 -15.49
N GLY A 172 -8.08 4.92 -14.28
CA GLY A 172 -6.81 5.18 -13.60
C GLY A 172 -5.99 3.92 -13.38
N ALA A 173 -6.64 2.79 -13.03
CA ALA A 173 -5.96 1.50 -12.88
C ALA A 173 -5.45 0.95 -14.21
N THR A 174 -6.23 1.10 -15.28
CA THR A 174 -5.83 0.72 -16.64
C THR A 174 -4.65 1.55 -17.13
N LEU A 175 -4.71 2.87 -17.00
CA LEU A 175 -3.62 3.79 -17.35
C LEU A 175 -2.36 3.51 -16.54
N GLY A 176 -2.51 3.25 -15.24
CA GLY A 176 -1.40 2.90 -14.35
C GLY A 176 -0.69 1.61 -14.78
N ARG A 177 -1.43 0.57 -15.18
CA ARG A 177 -0.85 -0.66 -15.72
C ARG A 177 -0.11 -0.45 -17.05
N GLN A 178 -0.53 0.53 -17.85
CA GLN A 178 0.15 0.90 -19.10
C GLN A 178 1.36 1.82 -18.88
N GLY A 179 1.65 2.23 -17.65
CA GLY A 179 2.73 3.17 -17.34
C GLY A 179 2.40 4.63 -17.66
N ALA A 180 1.15 4.98 -17.96
CA ALA A 180 0.70 6.35 -18.20
C ALA A 180 0.49 7.10 -16.86
N VAL A 181 1.60 7.36 -16.15
CA VAL A 181 1.61 7.87 -14.76
C VAL A 181 0.78 9.13 -14.58
N GLY A 182 0.99 10.15 -15.42
CA GLY A 182 0.29 11.43 -15.32
C GLY A 182 -1.21 11.31 -15.54
N GLU A 183 -1.62 10.57 -16.57
CA GLU A 183 -3.05 10.34 -16.87
C GLU A 183 -3.72 9.50 -15.78
N ALA A 184 -3.04 8.48 -15.25
CA ALA A 184 -3.54 7.65 -14.16
C ALA A 184 -3.82 8.48 -12.90
N LEU A 185 -2.86 9.31 -12.49
CA LEU A 185 -3.02 10.19 -11.33
C LEU A 185 -4.12 11.24 -11.56
N ALA A 186 -4.25 11.76 -12.79
CA ALA A 186 -5.34 12.67 -13.13
C ALA A 186 -6.72 12.00 -13.01
N ALA A 187 -6.87 10.77 -13.53
CA ALA A 187 -8.11 10.00 -13.40
C ALA A 187 -8.45 9.73 -11.92
N TYR A 188 -7.48 9.29 -11.10
CA TYR A 188 -7.69 9.11 -9.67
C TYR A 188 -8.06 10.41 -8.93
N ALA A 189 -7.46 11.54 -9.32
CA ALA A 189 -7.80 12.84 -8.77
C ALA A 189 -9.26 13.24 -9.07
N GLN A 190 -9.81 12.86 -10.23
CA GLN A 190 -11.24 13.04 -10.54
C GLN A 190 -12.14 12.12 -9.70
N ALA A 191 -11.68 10.92 -9.34
CA ALA A 191 -12.46 9.99 -8.52
C ALA A 191 -12.56 10.41 -7.04
N LEU A 192 -11.47 10.93 -6.46
CA LEU A 192 -11.38 11.26 -5.03
C LEU A 192 -12.56 12.08 -4.45
N PRO A 193 -12.99 13.21 -5.03
CA PRO A 193 -14.10 13.99 -4.48
C PRO A 193 -15.43 13.23 -4.54
N LEU A 194 -15.59 12.30 -5.48
CA LEU A 194 -16.81 11.50 -5.65
C LEU A 194 -16.91 10.36 -4.63
N VAL A 195 -15.81 9.98 -3.98
CA VAL A 195 -15.74 8.90 -2.96
C VAL A 195 -15.36 9.42 -1.58
N GLU A 196 -15.42 10.73 -1.33
CA GLU A 196 -15.01 11.32 -0.05
C GLU A 196 -15.77 10.71 1.14
N ARG A 197 -17.05 10.38 0.94
CA ARG A 197 -17.95 9.75 1.93
C ARG A 197 -17.93 8.21 1.91
N ASP A 198 -17.10 7.61 1.05
CA ASP A 198 -16.90 6.16 0.98
C ASP A 198 -15.45 5.83 1.38
N PRO A 199 -15.21 5.52 2.67
CA PRO A 199 -13.85 5.26 3.17
C PRO A 199 -13.13 4.14 2.40
N TYR A 200 -13.87 3.13 1.94
CA TYR A 200 -13.30 2.01 1.22
C TYR A 200 -12.73 2.46 -0.13
N TYR A 201 -13.55 3.11 -0.96
CA TYR A 201 -13.08 3.56 -2.28
C TYR A 201 -12.09 4.72 -2.16
N ARG A 202 -12.22 5.60 -1.16
CA ARG A 202 -11.21 6.63 -0.90
C ARG A 202 -9.84 6.00 -0.61
N ALA A 203 -9.77 5.00 0.27
CA ALA A 203 -8.53 4.29 0.58
C ALA A 203 -7.99 3.52 -0.62
N LEU A 204 -8.84 2.82 -1.37
CA LEU A 204 -8.46 2.15 -2.62
C LEU A 204 -7.83 3.12 -3.63
N THR A 205 -8.43 4.30 -3.79
CA THR A 205 -7.97 5.33 -4.73
C THR A 205 -6.57 5.81 -4.34
N LEU A 206 -6.40 6.21 -3.08
CA LEU A 206 -5.12 6.68 -2.56
C LEU A 206 -4.05 5.58 -2.62
N HIS A 207 -4.40 4.34 -2.30
CA HIS A 207 -3.49 3.20 -2.41
C HIS A 207 -3.01 3.01 -3.85
N ASN A 208 -3.92 3.06 -4.83
CA ASN A 208 -3.54 2.91 -6.24
C ASN A 208 -2.70 4.07 -6.76
N MET A 209 -2.96 5.31 -6.31
CA MET A 209 -2.07 6.45 -6.60
C MET A 209 -0.67 6.20 -6.05
N GLY A 210 -0.57 5.68 -4.83
CA GLY A 210 0.70 5.28 -4.21
C GLY A 210 1.45 4.21 -5.02
N LEU A 211 0.75 3.18 -5.51
CA LEU A 211 1.32 2.14 -6.37
C LEU A 211 1.82 2.70 -7.71
N VAL A 212 1.07 3.59 -8.35
CA VAL A 212 1.48 4.25 -9.60
C VAL A 212 2.75 5.08 -9.38
N CYS A 213 2.80 5.88 -8.31
CA CYS A 213 3.99 6.64 -7.95
C CYS A 213 5.19 5.74 -7.63
N LEU A 214 4.97 4.64 -6.89
CA LEU A 214 6.02 3.68 -6.55
C LEU A 214 6.64 3.06 -7.81
N ARG A 215 5.83 2.56 -8.74
CA ARG A 215 6.33 1.97 -10.01
C ARG A 215 7.06 2.99 -10.87
N ALA A 216 6.63 4.25 -10.81
CA ALA A 216 7.28 5.38 -11.47
C ALA A 216 8.53 5.91 -10.72
N CYS A 217 8.94 5.27 -9.62
CA CYS A 217 10.04 5.70 -8.76
C CYS A 217 9.89 7.12 -8.17
N ARG A 218 8.64 7.60 -8.00
CA ARG A 218 8.27 8.85 -7.31
C ARG A 218 8.02 8.57 -5.83
N PHE A 219 9.09 8.29 -5.09
CA PHE A 219 9.04 7.67 -3.77
C PHE A 219 8.37 8.54 -2.69
N GLU A 220 8.66 9.85 -2.66
CA GLU A 220 8.08 10.79 -1.70
C GLU A 220 6.56 10.89 -1.85
N GLU A 221 6.10 10.95 -3.10
CA GLU A 221 4.66 11.00 -3.40
C GLU A 221 3.97 9.67 -3.10
N ALA A 222 4.62 8.55 -3.42
CA ALA A 222 4.10 7.23 -3.08
C ALA A 222 3.88 7.08 -1.57
N GLU A 223 4.89 7.44 -0.77
CA GLU A 223 4.79 7.40 0.68
C GLU A 223 3.72 8.35 1.22
N ALA A 224 3.60 9.56 0.68
CA ALA A 224 2.54 10.50 1.07
C ALA A 224 1.13 9.93 0.80
N TYR A 225 0.92 9.24 -0.33
CA TYR A 225 -0.35 8.58 -0.61
C TYR A 225 -0.64 7.42 0.35
N PHE A 226 0.34 6.56 0.65
CA PHE A 226 0.15 5.47 1.62
C PHE A 226 -0.11 6.00 3.04
N GLN A 227 0.54 7.08 3.46
CA GLN A 227 0.24 7.74 4.74
C GLN A 227 -1.21 8.27 4.77
N ARG A 228 -1.68 8.87 3.68
CA ARG A 228 -3.07 9.33 3.55
C ARG A 228 -4.08 8.17 3.61
N VAL A 229 -3.75 6.99 3.09
CA VAL A 229 -4.58 5.78 3.26
C VAL A 229 -4.77 5.47 4.74
N ARG A 230 -3.68 5.52 5.53
CA ARG A 230 -3.74 5.24 6.97
C ARG A 230 -4.59 6.26 7.74
N GLN A 231 -4.66 7.50 7.25
CA GLN A 231 -5.47 8.58 7.82
C GLN A 231 -6.98 8.49 7.48
N VAL A 232 -7.40 7.63 6.55
CA VAL A 232 -8.84 7.47 6.21
C VAL A 232 -9.68 6.94 7.38
N GLY A 233 -9.05 6.27 8.35
CA GLY A 233 -9.70 5.81 9.59
C GLY A 233 -10.34 4.41 9.48
N ARG A 234 -11.24 4.09 10.43
CA ARG A 234 -11.73 2.71 10.67
C ARG A 234 -12.49 2.10 9.50
N GLY A 235 -13.15 2.89 8.66
CA GLY A 235 -13.91 2.41 7.50
C GLY A 235 -13.05 1.79 6.38
N ALA A 236 -11.72 1.86 6.49
CA ALA A 236 -10.77 1.32 5.53
C ALA A 236 -9.72 0.41 6.19
N ALA A 237 -10.09 -0.32 7.25
CA ALA A 237 -9.18 -1.19 8.00
C ALA A 237 -8.41 -2.18 7.10
N ALA A 238 -9.09 -2.77 6.10
CA ALA A 238 -8.48 -3.67 5.12
C ALA A 238 -7.31 -3.03 4.33
N PHE A 239 -7.31 -1.71 4.15
CA PHE A 239 -6.22 -1.02 3.43
C PHE A 239 -5.04 -0.64 4.32
N GLN A 240 -5.13 -0.81 5.65
CA GLN A 240 -4.03 -0.46 6.56
C GLN A 240 -2.81 -1.35 6.32
N ALA A 241 -3.00 -2.67 6.17
CA ALA A 241 -1.94 -3.61 5.83
C ALA A 241 -1.32 -3.28 4.47
N ARG A 242 -2.15 -3.04 3.45
CA ARG A 242 -1.72 -2.66 2.10
C ARG A 242 -0.91 -1.36 2.07
N ALA A 243 -1.31 -0.36 2.85
CA ALA A 243 -0.58 0.90 2.96
C ALA A 243 0.80 0.70 3.61
N LEU A 244 0.88 -0.09 4.69
CA LEU A 244 2.16 -0.43 5.31
C LEU A 244 3.07 -1.21 4.36
N CYS A 245 2.53 -2.16 3.58
CA CYS A 245 3.28 -2.85 2.53
C CYS A 245 3.81 -1.89 1.46
N GLY A 246 3.01 -0.88 1.08
CA GLY A 246 3.42 0.18 0.16
C GLY A 246 4.55 1.05 0.71
N GLU A 247 4.43 1.53 1.94
CA GLU A 247 5.50 2.26 2.64
C GLU A 247 6.77 1.41 2.76
N ALA A 248 6.63 0.12 3.09
CA ALA A 248 7.74 -0.82 3.16
C ALA A 248 8.42 -1.02 1.80
N ALA A 249 7.65 -1.08 0.71
CA ALA A 249 8.19 -1.18 -0.64
C ALA A 249 8.98 0.08 -1.05
N VAL A 250 8.50 1.27 -0.68
CA VAL A 250 9.24 2.54 -0.86
C VAL A 250 10.57 2.47 -0.11
N ARG A 251 10.55 2.13 1.18
CA ARG A 251 11.76 2.01 2.02
C ARG A 251 12.76 1.00 1.45
N ARG A 252 12.26 -0.14 0.96
CA ARG A 252 13.05 -1.18 0.31
C ARG A 252 13.70 -0.69 -0.98
N ALA A 253 12.98 0.05 -1.82
CA ALA A 253 13.54 0.64 -3.03
C ALA A 253 14.70 1.60 -2.70
N LEU A 254 14.54 2.37 -1.62
CA LEU A 254 15.52 3.31 -1.07
C LEU A 254 16.64 2.65 -0.24
N GLY A 255 16.68 1.31 -0.13
CA GLY A 255 17.75 0.59 0.57
C GLY A 255 17.66 0.64 2.10
N GLU A 256 16.54 1.09 2.65
CA GLU A 256 16.31 1.12 4.10
C GLU A 256 15.80 -0.23 4.61
N TRP A 257 16.65 -1.25 4.51
CA TRP A 257 16.30 -2.66 4.68
C TRP A 257 15.56 -2.96 5.98
N GLU A 258 16.08 -2.48 7.10
CA GLU A 258 15.51 -2.75 8.42
C GLU A 258 14.17 -2.02 8.63
N ARG A 259 14.04 -0.79 8.08
CA ARG A 259 12.80 -0.01 8.13
C ARG A 259 11.70 -0.61 7.26
N ALA A 260 12.09 -1.21 6.12
CA ALA A 260 11.20 -1.98 5.27
C ALA A 260 10.77 -3.29 5.95
N GLU A 261 11.72 -4.05 6.50
CA GLU A 261 11.47 -5.29 7.24
C GLU A 261 10.51 -5.07 8.42
N SER A 262 10.73 -4.02 9.21
CA SER A 262 9.85 -3.63 10.32
C SER A 262 8.43 -3.31 9.85
N ALA A 263 8.29 -2.56 8.75
CA ALA A 263 6.99 -2.19 8.19
C ALA A 263 6.23 -3.40 7.60
N TYR A 264 6.90 -4.30 6.88
CA TYR A 264 6.27 -5.54 6.40
C TYR A 264 5.83 -6.46 7.56
N ARG A 265 6.63 -6.57 8.62
CA ARG A 265 6.22 -7.32 9.82
C ARG A 265 5.01 -6.69 10.50
N ALA A 266 4.97 -5.38 10.61
CA ALA A 266 3.82 -4.67 11.15
C ALA A 266 2.56 -4.92 10.29
N ALA A 267 2.69 -4.89 8.96
CA ALA A 267 1.60 -5.20 8.04
C ALA A 267 1.08 -6.63 8.24
N ALA A 268 1.98 -7.62 8.37
CA ALA A 268 1.63 -9.04 8.57
C ALA A 268 0.98 -9.34 9.94
N GLN A 269 1.11 -8.42 10.92
CA GLN A 269 0.49 -8.53 12.24
C GLN A 269 -0.91 -7.91 12.30
N LEU A 270 -1.30 -7.12 11.29
CA LEU A 270 -2.65 -6.59 11.21
C LEU A 270 -3.64 -7.71 10.86
N GLU A 271 -4.90 -7.51 11.28
CA GLU A 271 -6.00 -8.33 10.79
C GLU A 271 -6.18 -8.02 9.30
N ALA A 272 -5.78 -8.98 8.47
CA ALA A 272 -5.74 -8.87 7.02
C ALA A 272 -6.15 -10.20 6.39
N ASP A 273 -6.66 -10.14 5.16
CA ASP A 273 -6.99 -11.33 4.39
C ASP A 273 -5.72 -12.11 3.99
N ASP A 274 -5.91 -13.31 3.44
CA ASP A 274 -4.81 -14.20 3.09
C ASP A 274 -3.89 -13.57 2.02
N ASP A 275 -4.46 -12.76 1.11
CA ASP A 275 -3.72 -12.06 0.04
C ASP A 275 -2.83 -10.95 0.62
N ASP A 276 -3.37 -10.13 1.51
CA ASP A 276 -2.61 -9.06 2.18
C ASP A 276 -1.46 -9.64 3.01
N ARG A 277 -1.70 -10.77 3.67
CA ARG A 277 -0.69 -11.51 4.43
C ARG A 277 0.37 -12.10 3.50
N GLN A 278 -0.03 -12.68 2.37
CA GLN A 278 0.88 -13.16 1.33
C GLN A 278 1.80 -12.04 0.86
N GLN A 279 1.23 -10.87 0.52
CA GLN A 279 1.98 -9.71 0.04
C GLN A 279 2.97 -9.19 1.10
N ALA A 280 2.56 -9.13 2.36
CA ALA A 280 3.45 -8.71 3.45
C ALA A 280 4.64 -9.66 3.63
N TRP A 281 4.40 -10.98 3.64
CA TRP A 281 5.47 -11.98 3.75
C TRP A 281 6.36 -12.04 2.52
N ARG A 282 5.79 -11.95 1.31
CA ARG A 282 6.57 -11.88 0.06
C ARG A 282 7.44 -10.63 0.04
N GLY A 283 6.89 -9.47 0.41
CA GLY A 283 7.64 -8.22 0.53
C GLY A 283 8.78 -8.29 1.53
N LEU A 284 8.56 -8.92 2.69
CA LEU A 284 9.60 -9.17 3.69
C LEU A 284 10.71 -10.07 3.15
N GLY A 285 10.35 -11.21 2.55
CA GLY A 285 11.32 -12.13 1.95
C GLY A 285 12.14 -11.47 0.84
N HIS A 286 11.49 -10.75 -0.07
CA HIS A 286 12.17 -9.99 -1.12
C HIS A 286 13.11 -8.92 -0.55
N THR A 287 12.69 -8.20 0.50
CA THR A 287 13.55 -7.24 1.23
C THR A 287 14.80 -7.92 1.78
N LEU A 288 14.65 -9.05 2.46
CA LEU A 288 15.76 -9.80 3.05
C LEU A 288 16.75 -10.26 1.97
N ARG A 289 16.25 -10.73 0.82
CA ARG A 289 17.11 -11.13 -0.30
C ARG A 289 17.89 -9.95 -0.87
N LEU A 290 17.22 -8.82 -1.13
CA LEU A 290 17.88 -7.60 -1.61
C LEU A 290 18.90 -7.04 -0.61
N ALA A 291 18.68 -7.25 0.69
CA ALA A 291 19.62 -6.89 1.75
C ALA A 291 20.79 -7.89 1.91
N GLY A 292 20.98 -8.83 0.96
CA GLY A 292 22.07 -9.81 0.99
C GLY A 292 21.85 -10.98 1.97
N ARG A 293 20.60 -11.23 2.40
CA ARG A 293 20.23 -12.30 3.34
C ARG A 293 19.29 -13.35 2.70
N PRO A 294 19.67 -14.00 1.58
CA PRO A 294 18.79 -14.91 0.86
C PRO A 294 18.36 -16.14 1.68
N LEU A 295 19.20 -16.68 2.57
CA LEU A 295 18.78 -17.76 3.49
C LEU A 295 17.63 -17.33 4.41
N SER A 296 17.70 -16.12 4.99
CA SER A 296 16.61 -15.58 5.81
C SER A 296 15.34 -15.31 4.98
N ALA A 297 15.49 -14.98 3.70
CA ALA A 297 14.36 -14.74 2.80
C ALA A 297 13.51 -16.01 2.59
N LEU A 298 14.15 -17.18 2.45
CA LEU A 298 13.47 -18.45 2.17
C LEU A 298 12.36 -18.79 3.17
N GLU A 299 12.56 -18.53 4.46
CA GLU A 299 11.53 -18.77 5.49
C GLU A 299 10.23 -17.99 5.17
N TRP A 300 10.36 -16.69 4.94
CA TRP A 300 9.22 -15.79 4.72
C TRP A 300 8.57 -16.01 3.36
N LEU A 301 9.37 -16.25 2.33
CA LEU A 301 8.86 -16.57 0.99
C LEU A 301 8.12 -17.91 0.95
N THR A 302 8.57 -18.91 1.73
CA THR A 302 7.86 -20.19 1.87
C THR A 302 6.51 -20.00 2.57
N ARG A 303 6.44 -19.16 3.61
CA ARG A 303 5.17 -18.81 4.25
C ARG A 303 4.23 -18.08 3.29
N ALA A 304 4.76 -17.15 2.49
CA ALA A 304 3.99 -16.42 1.48
C ALA A 304 3.42 -17.34 0.40
N ALA A 305 4.20 -18.28 -0.15
CA ALA A 305 3.72 -19.26 -1.12
C ALA A 305 2.63 -20.19 -0.55
N GLY A 306 2.59 -20.34 0.78
CA GLY A 306 1.58 -21.10 1.49
C GLY A 306 0.46 -20.26 2.11
N ALA A 307 0.35 -18.96 1.83
CA ALA A 307 -0.62 -18.09 2.51
C ALA A 307 -2.06 -18.26 1.99
N VAL A 308 -2.22 -18.43 0.68
CA VAL A 308 -3.55 -18.52 0.03
C VAL A 308 -4.01 -19.98 -0.07
N PRO A 309 -5.22 -20.34 0.41
CA PRO A 309 -5.70 -21.73 0.41
C PRO A 309 -5.72 -22.39 -0.97
N GLY A 310 -6.14 -21.67 -2.01
CA GLY A 310 -6.17 -22.20 -3.38
C GLY A 310 -4.78 -22.53 -3.91
N GLU A 311 -3.81 -21.63 -3.72
CA GLU A 311 -2.41 -21.84 -4.11
C GLU A 311 -1.75 -22.99 -3.33
N ARG A 312 -2.07 -23.14 -2.04
CA ARG A 312 -1.63 -24.30 -1.24
C ARG A 312 -2.09 -25.63 -1.83
N GLN A 313 -3.33 -25.69 -2.30
CA GLN A 313 -3.92 -26.93 -2.82
C GLN A 313 -3.33 -27.31 -4.18
N THR A 314 -3.13 -26.35 -5.07
CA THR A 314 -2.53 -26.59 -6.39
C THR A 314 -1.01 -26.76 -6.30
N GLY A 315 -0.39 -26.23 -5.24
CA GLY A 315 1.06 -26.15 -5.09
C GLY A 315 1.72 -25.12 -6.00
N LEU A 316 0.92 -24.28 -6.69
CA LEU A 316 1.36 -23.24 -7.61
C LEU A 316 1.12 -21.86 -7.02
N SER A 317 2.10 -20.96 -7.14
CA SER A 317 2.02 -19.58 -6.65
C SER A 317 3.00 -18.66 -7.37
N TRP A 318 2.57 -17.45 -7.72
CA TRP A 318 3.44 -16.43 -8.32
C TRP A 318 4.65 -16.08 -7.41
N VAL A 319 4.51 -16.27 -6.09
CA VAL A 319 5.59 -16.08 -5.10
C VAL A 319 6.80 -16.98 -5.35
N PHE A 320 6.64 -18.10 -6.07
CA PHE A 320 7.77 -18.96 -6.41
C PHE A 320 8.84 -18.28 -7.28
N VAL A 321 8.51 -17.17 -7.96
CA VAL A 321 9.53 -16.32 -8.63
C VAL A 321 10.53 -15.76 -7.61
N ASP A 322 10.05 -15.27 -6.47
CA ASP A 322 10.89 -14.76 -5.39
C ASP A 322 11.72 -15.87 -4.72
N LEU A 323 11.13 -17.07 -4.53
CA LEU A 323 11.86 -18.24 -4.02
C LEU A 323 12.98 -18.66 -4.97
N ALA A 324 12.69 -18.69 -6.27
CA ALA A 324 13.68 -19.00 -7.28
C ALA A 324 14.82 -17.97 -7.29
N ALA A 325 14.50 -16.68 -7.18
CA ALA A 325 15.50 -15.62 -7.06
C ALA A 325 16.36 -15.79 -5.79
N ALA A 326 15.78 -16.19 -4.67
CA ALA A 326 16.52 -16.44 -3.42
C ALA A 326 17.46 -17.66 -3.54
N HIS A 327 17.01 -18.75 -4.18
CA HIS A 327 17.87 -19.91 -4.46
C HIS A 327 18.98 -19.59 -5.47
N ALA A 328 18.68 -18.83 -6.53
CA ALA A 328 19.69 -18.35 -7.47
C ALA A 328 20.77 -17.51 -6.77
N ALA A 329 20.38 -16.62 -5.86
CA ALA A 329 21.34 -15.85 -5.04
C ALA A 329 22.20 -16.71 -4.10
N LEU A 330 21.78 -17.95 -3.81
CA LEU A 330 22.55 -18.94 -3.05
C LEU A 330 23.41 -19.85 -3.94
N GLY A 331 23.30 -19.74 -5.26
CA GLY A 331 23.91 -20.67 -6.21
C GLY A 331 23.24 -22.05 -6.26
N ASP A 332 22.05 -22.20 -5.67
CA ASP A 332 21.30 -23.45 -5.70
C ASP A 332 20.44 -23.52 -6.97
N HIS A 333 21.07 -23.91 -8.07
CA HIS A 333 20.45 -23.96 -9.39
C HIS A 333 19.26 -24.94 -9.43
N ALA A 334 19.40 -26.11 -8.80
CA ALA A 334 18.35 -27.13 -8.81
C ALA A 334 17.08 -26.64 -8.08
N ALA A 335 17.23 -26.05 -6.90
CA ALA A 335 16.09 -25.52 -6.17
C ALA A 335 15.47 -24.29 -6.86
N ALA A 336 16.28 -23.45 -7.50
CA ALA A 336 15.78 -22.31 -8.28
C ALA A 336 14.91 -22.75 -9.47
N GLN A 337 15.35 -23.77 -10.22
CA GLN A 337 14.55 -24.36 -11.31
C GLN A 337 13.27 -25.02 -10.78
N ALA A 338 13.36 -25.77 -9.68
CA ALA A 338 12.19 -26.40 -9.05
C ALA A 338 11.15 -25.36 -8.58
N ALA A 339 11.59 -24.21 -8.07
CA ALA A 339 10.71 -23.10 -7.75
C ALA A 339 10.08 -22.49 -9.01
N LEU A 340 10.86 -22.21 -10.07
CA LEU A 340 10.32 -21.69 -11.34
C LEU A 340 9.25 -22.59 -11.97
N ALA A 341 9.35 -23.92 -11.80
CA ALA A 341 8.34 -24.86 -12.30
C ALA A 341 6.99 -24.76 -11.56
N ARG A 342 6.95 -24.07 -10.40
CA ARG A 342 5.77 -23.94 -9.53
C ARG A 342 5.12 -22.57 -9.57
N THR A 343 5.51 -21.68 -10.49
CA THR A 343 4.97 -20.31 -10.53
C THR A 343 3.51 -20.24 -10.99
N GLY A 344 3.05 -21.26 -11.71
CA GLY A 344 1.82 -21.14 -12.50
C GLY A 344 1.99 -20.15 -13.66
N PRO A 345 0.88 -19.76 -14.33
CA PRO A 345 0.91 -18.76 -15.38
C PRO A 345 1.28 -17.38 -14.80
N LEU A 346 2.21 -16.69 -15.45
CA LEU A 346 2.69 -15.36 -15.07
C LEU A 346 2.36 -14.34 -16.15
N ALA A 347 2.14 -13.10 -15.74
CA ALA A 347 1.94 -11.96 -16.62
C ALA A 347 2.59 -10.69 -16.03
N GLY A 348 2.84 -9.71 -16.90
CA GLY A 348 3.38 -8.41 -16.50
C GLY A 348 4.68 -8.52 -15.69
N GLU A 349 4.76 -7.77 -14.60
CA GLU A 349 5.98 -7.64 -13.78
C GLU A 349 6.51 -8.97 -13.25
N ASP A 350 5.65 -9.93 -12.89
CA ASP A 350 6.11 -11.23 -12.39
C ASP A 350 6.70 -12.11 -13.49
N ALA A 351 6.21 -12.00 -14.73
CA ALA A 351 6.79 -12.69 -15.88
C ALA A 351 8.18 -12.12 -16.20
N ASP A 352 8.32 -10.79 -16.19
CA ASP A 352 9.61 -10.11 -16.38
C ASP A 352 10.62 -10.53 -15.31
N ARG A 353 10.19 -10.60 -14.04
CA ARG A 353 11.04 -11.06 -12.94
C ARG A 353 11.46 -12.52 -13.10
N ALA A 354 10.56 -13.40 -13.55
CA ALA A 354 10.92 -14.78 -13.85
C ALA A 354 11.95 -14.86 -15.00
N CYS A 355 11.88 -13.98 -16.00
CA CYS A 355 12.91 -13.85 -17.04
C CYS A 355 14.27 -13.44 -16.47
N ILE A 356 14.32 -12.50 -15.53
CA ILE A 356 15.57 -12.09 -14.85
C ILE A 356 16.17 -13.28 -14.09
N VAL A 357 15.37 -14.04 -13.34
CA VAL A 357 15.86 -15.22 -12.61
C VAL A 357 16.39 -16.28 -13.58
N ARG A 358 15.68 -16.55 -14.68
CA ARG A 358 16.17 -17.48 -15.73
C ARG A 358 17.47 -17.00 -16.37
N ALA A 359 17.62 -15.68 -16.56
CA ALA A 359 18.85 -15.09 -17.08
C ALA A 359 20.01 -15.27 -16.09
N GLU A 360 19.78 -15.10 -14.79
CA GLU A 360 20.79 -15.36 -13.76
C GLU A 360 21.22 -16.84 -13.77
N LEU A 361 20.26 -17.76 -13.86
CA LEU A 361 20.57 -19.19 -13.92
C LEU A 361 21.38 -19.55 -15.18
N ALA A 362 21.05 -18.97 -16.34
CA ALA A 362 21.82 -19.15 -17.57
C ALA A 362 23.26 -18.62 -17.43
N ARG A 363 23.43 -17.44 -16.83
CA ARG A 363 24.76 -16.89 -16.54
C ARG A 363 25.57 -17.80 -15.62
N GLN A 364 24.97 -18.27 -14.52
CA GLN A 364 25.61 -19.18 -13.57
C GLN A 364 26.00 -20.52 -14.22
N ALA A 365 25.25 -20.95 -15.25
CA ALA A 365 25.55 -22.14 -16.05
C ALA A 365 26.65 -21.92 -17.10
N GLY A 366 27.12 -20.68 -17.32
CA GLY A 366 28.12 -20.35 -18.33
C GLY A 366 27.54 -20.01 -19.71
N ASP A 367 26.25 -19.69 -19.80
CA ASP A 367 25.53 -19.38 -21.04
C ASP A 367 25.15 -17.88 -21.15
N PRO A 368 26.12 -16.95 -21.33
CA PRO A 368 25.86 -15.51 -21.31
C PRO A 368 24.96 -15.04 -22.47
N GLU A 369 24.99 -15.71 -23.62
CA GLU A 369 24.12 -15.38 -24.75
C GLU A 369 22.63 -15.58 -24.43
N VAL A 370 22.31 -16.66 -23.73
CA VAL A 370 20.93 -16.94 -23.28
C VAL A 370 20.51 -15.91 -22.23
N ALA A 371 21.40 -15.58 -21.29
CA ALA A 371 21.13 -14.54 -20.30
C ALA A 371 20.84 -13.18 -20.95
N LEU A 372 21.66 -12.77 -21.92
CA LEU A 372 21.47 -11.52 -22.66
C LEU A 372 20.18 -11.51 -23.48
N ALA A 373 19.85 -12.61 -24.16
CA ALA A 373 18.62 -12.74 -24.93
C ALA A 373 17.36 -12.56 -24.05
N LEU A 374 17.39 -13.05 -22.80
CA LEU A 374 16.30 -12.88 -21.84
C LEU A 374 16.22 -11.45 -21.27
N LEU A 375 17.36 -10.75 -21.12
CA LEU A 375 17.39 -9.40 -20.54
C LEU A 375 17.07 -8.29 -21.54
N ARG A 376 17.44 -8.43 -22.82
CA ARG A 376 17.29 -7.39 -23.86
C ARG A 376 15.86 -6.85 -23.99
N PRO A 377 14.78 -7.66 -23.95
CA PRO A 377 13.41 -7.16 -24.10
C PRO A 377 12.88 -6.36 -22.91
N LEU A 378 13.53 -6.44 -21.73
CA LEU A 378 12.98 -5.89 -20.49
C LEU A 378 13.16 -4.36 -20.40
N SER A 379 12.13 -3.65 -19.93
CA SER A 379 12.19 -2.19 -19.76
C SER A 379 13.18 -1.77 -18.69
N ARG A 380 14.16 -0.93 -19.06
CA ARG A 380 15.18 -0.37 -18.15
C ARG A 380 14.63 0.58 -17.08
N GLN A 381 13.42 1.10 -17.30
CA GLN A 381 12.76 2.03 -16.38
C GLN A 381 11.99 1.31 -15.26
N SER A 382 11.77 0.00 -15.37
CA SER A 382 11.01 -0.78 -14.38
C SER A 382 11.71 -0.76 -13.02
N LEU A 383 10.97 -0.39 -11.96
CA LEU A 383 11.45 -0.47 -10.58
C LEU A 383 12.05 -1.84 -10.27
N TRP A 384 11.36 -2.93 -10.63
CA TRP A 384 11.80 -4.28 -10.30
C TRP A 384 13.11 -4.64 -10.99
N LEU A 385 13.31 -4.24 -12.25
CA LEU A 385 14.56 -4.49 -12.94
C LEU A 385 15.73 -3.77 -12.24
N ARG A 386 15.51 -2.52 -11.81
CA ARG A 386 16.51 -1.75 -11.04
C ARG A 386 16.83 -2.42 -9.70
N GLU A 387 15.83 -3.02 -9.05
CA GLU A 387 16.03 -3.76 -7.80
C GLU A 387 16.78 -5.08 -8.01
N GLU A 388 16.44 -5.85 -9.04
CA GLU A 388 17.15 -7.09 -9.35
C GLU A 388 18.58 -6.81 -9.84
N ALA A 389 18.82 -5.70 -10.54
CA ALA A 389 20.18 -5.28 -10.93
C ALA A 389 21.09 -5.06 -9.73
N HIS A 390 20.55 -4.62 -8.60
CA HIS A 390 21.30 -4.56 -7.34
C HIS A 390 21.61 -5.95 -6.78
N ALA A 391 20.68 -6.90 -6.87
CA ALA A 391 20.84 -8.23 -6.30
C ALA A 391 21.72 -9.15 -7.16
N PHE A 392 21.75 -8.94 -8.47
CA PHE A 392 22.52 -9.72 -9.44
C PHE A 392 23.47 -8.83 -10.25
N PRO A 393 24.44 -8.13 -9.63
CA PRO A 393 25.30 -7.18 -10.33
C PRO A 393 26.12 -7.85 -11.45
N GLU A 394 26.56 -9.10 -11.26
CA GLU A 394 27.31 -9.85 -12.26
C GLU A 394 26.48 -10.18 -13.52
N LEU A 395 25.16 -10.33 -13.38
CA LEU A 395 24.26 -10.53 -14.51
C LEU A 395 24.16 -9.28 -15.36
N PHE A 396 23.94 -8.14 -14.73
CA PHE A 396 23.79 -6.88 -15.44
C PHE A 396 25.11 -6.36 -16.01
N ALA A 397 26.26 -6.77 -15.45
CA ALA A 397 27.57 -6.53 -16.05
C ALA A 397 27.73 -7.17 -17.45
N LEU A 398 26.92 -8.18 -17.82
CA LEU A 398 26.89 -8.70 -19.18
C LEU A 398 26.37 -7.65 -20.18
N LEU A 399 25.34 -6.89 -19.80
CA LEU A 399 24.78 -5.83 -20.65
C LEU A 399 25.81 -4.72 -20.89
N GLU A 400 26.53 -4.33 -19.85
CA GLU A 400 27.59 -3.31 -19.92
C GLU A 400 28.70 -3.70 -20.91
N ARG A 401 29.16 -4.96 -20.86
CA ARG A 401 30.19 -5.49 -21.78
C ARG A 401 29.76 -5.46 -23.24
N GLU A 402 28.46 -5.60 -23.50
CA GLU A 402 27.85 -5.52 -24.83
C GLU A 402 27.50 -4.09 -25.24
N GLY A 403 27.90 -3.07 -24.45
CA GLY A 403 27.59 -1.67 -24.71
C GLY A 403 26.09 -1.34 -24.63
N GLN A 404 25.31 -2.13 -23.89
CA GLN A 404 23.88 -1.93 -23.69
C GLN A 404 23.61 -1.07 -22.45
N ASP A 405 22.49 -0.32 -22.48
CA ASP A 405 22.08 0.51 -21.35
C ASP A 405 21.74 -0.32 -20.11
N LEU A 406 22.33 0.08 -18.98
CA LEU A 406 22.02 -0.43 -17.66
C LEU A 406 20.77 0.26 -17.08
N PRO A 407 19.98 -0.43 -16.25
CA PRO A 407 18.95 0.24 -15.46
C PRO A 407 19.58 1.26 -14.51
N GLU A 408 18.96 2.43 -14.39
CA GLU A 408 19.42 3.47 -13.47
C GLU A 408 19.44 2.94 -12.02
N ALA A 409 20.52 3.18 -11.30
CA ALA A 409 20.62 2.80 -9.89
C ALA A 409 19.52 3.46 -9.06
N LEU A 410 19.04 2.77 -8.03
CA LEU A 410 18.10 3.37 -7.07
C LEU A 410 18.88 4.25 -6.06
N PRO A 411 18.27 5.35 -5.56
CA PRO A 411 18.93 6.26 -4.64
C PRO A 411 19.02 5.64 -3.25
N ARG A 412 20.04 4.81 -3.03
CA ARG A 412 20.29 4.09 -1.79
C ARG A 412 21.48 4.71 -1.06
N PRO A 413 21.25 5.40 0.07
CA PRO A 413 22.37 5.95 0.84
C PRO A 413 23.21 4.81 1.41
N ALA A 414 24.53 4.99 1.45
CA ALA A 414 25.45 3.98 1.99
C ALA A 414 25.24 3.75 3.50
N ARG A 415 24.76 4.77 4.20
CA ARG A 415 24.46 4.75 5.65
C ARG A 415 23.16 5.51 5.91
N PRO A 416 22.36 5.11 6.91
CA PRO A 416 21.21 5.91 7.34
C PRO A 416 21.66 7.30 7.80
N GLN A 417 21.04 8.35 7.27
CA GLN A 417 21.26 9.73 7.69
C GLN A 417 20.14 10.17 8.63
N VAL A 418 20.48 10.54 9.87
CA VAL A 418 19.51 10.97 10.87
C VAL A 418 19.75 12.43 11.20
N THR A 419 18.79 13.27 10.84
CA THR A 419 18.81 14.70 11.18
C THR A 419 17.89 14.96 12.33
N VAL A 420 18.45 15.56 13.39
CA VAL A 420 17.71 15.96 14.59
C VAL A 420 17.79 17.47 14.71
N ARG A 421 16.62 18.12 14.73
CA ARG A 421 16.49 19.52 15.08
C ARG A 421 15.91 19.64 16.48
N ALA A 422 16.65 20.28 17.37
CA ALA A 422 16.24 20.57 18.74
C ALA A 422 16.40 22.05 19.11
N ALA A 423 16.96 22.89 18.23
CA ALA A 423 17.02 24.34 18.41
C ALA A 423 15.65 24.99 18.11
N GLY A 424 14.61 24.56 18.82
CA GLY A 424 13.21 24.82 18.52
C GLY A 424 12.33 23.61 18.88
N PRO A 425 11.13 23.46 18.28
CA PRO A 425 10.34 22.24 18.37
C PRO A 425 11.13 21.05 17.81
N LEU A 426 11.06 19.88 18.48
CA LEU A 426 11.77 18.69 18.01
C LEU A 426 11.27 18.26 16.63
N GLU A 427 12.20 18.13 15.69
CA GLU A 427 11.98 17.44 14.41
C GLU A 427 13.06 16.38 14.21
N VAL A 428 12.63 15.17 13.81
CA VAL A 428 13.55 14.07 13.50
C VAL A 428 13.27 13.57 12.10
N ARG A 429 14.32 13.46 11.29
CA ARG A 429 14.25 12.94 9.93
C ARG A 429 15.25 11.80 9.74
N VAL A 430 14.85 10.78 8.98
CA VAL A 430 15.73 9.70 8.52
C VAL A 430 15.75 9.74 7.00
N ASN A 431 16.94 9.92 6.41
CA ASN A 431 17.17 10.13 4.98
C ASN A 431 16.24 11.21 4.42
N GLY A 432 16.23 12.38 5.09
CA GLY A 432 15.40 13.53 4.73
C GLY A 432 13.91 13.42 5.08
N ARG A 433 13.42 12.25 5.52
CA ARG A 433 11.99 12.00 5.74
C ARG A 433 11.58 12.05 7.21
N PRO A 434 10.45 12.71 7.54
CA PRO A 434 10.02 12.87 8.92
C PRO A 434 9.70 11.53 9.59
N VAL A 435 10.11 11.42 10.85
CA VAL A 435 9.84 10.30 11.73
C VAL A 435 8.62 10.63 12.60
N PRO A 436 7.71 9.68 12.90
CA PRO A 436 6.51 9.94 13.71
C PRO A 436 6.84 10.08 15.21
N LEU A 437 7.62 11.10 15.57
CA LEU A 437 7.87 11.55 16.94
C LEU A 437 7.18 12.89 17.15
N ALA A 438 6.36 12.99 18.19
CA ALA A 438 5.76 14.27 18.56
C ALA A 438 6.86 15.23 19.07
N PRO A 439 6.71 16.55 18.87
CA PRO A 439 7.70 17.54 19.30
C PRO A 439 8.04 17.48 20.80
N THR A 440 7.12 17.02 21.63
CA THR A 440 7.27 16.89 23.10
C THR A 440 7.42 15.45 23.57
N SER A 441 7.69 14.50 22.66
CA SER A 441 7.78 13.08 23.00
C SER A 441 8.98 12.76 23.89
N LEU A 442 8.77 11.96 24.95
CA LEU A 442 9.85 11.50 25.82
C LEU A 442 10.90 10.65 25.08
N ALA A 443 10.49 9.92 24.04
CA ALA A 443 11.42 9.18 23.18
C ALA A 443 12.31 10.14 22.36
N GLY A 444 11.76 11.28 21.93
CA GLY A 444 12.51 12.36 21.32
C GLY A 444 13.49 13.03 22.27
N VAL A 445 13.06 13.33 23.50
CA VAL A 445 13.95 13.85 24.56
C VAL A 445 15.09 12.88 24.85
N LEU A 446 14.79 11.57 24.92
CA LEU A 446 15.80 10.52 25.10
C LEU A 446 16.86 10.54 23.97
N LEU A 447 16.42 10.71 22.72
CA LEU A 447 17.32 10.81 21.57
C LEU A 447 18.27 12.01 21.70
N VAL A 448 17.72 13.17 22.06
CA VAL A 448 18.50 14.41 22.19
C VAL A 448 19.45 14.31 23.38
N ALA A 449 19.04 13.71 24.49
CA ALA A 449 19.94 13.44 25.63
C ALA A 449 21.11 12.52 25.26
N LEU A 450 20.89 11.53 24.38
CA LEU A 450 21.97 10.71 23.83
C LEU A 450 22.92 11.53 22.95
N LEU A 451 22.40 12.41 22.08
CA LEU A 451 23.20 13.27 21.21
C LEU A 451 24.02 14.29 22.00
N GLU A 452 23.42 14.94 23.02
CA GLU A 452 24.10 15.83 23.96
C GLU A 452 25.26 15.13 24.70
N ALA A 453 25.12 13.83 24.95
CA ALA A 453 26.16 13.00 25.57
C ALA A 453 27.16 12.39 24.55
N GLY A 454 27.19 12.86 23.30
CA GLY A 454 28.12 12.37 22.27
C GLY A 454 27.74 11.00 21.71
N GLY A 455 26.45 10.64 21.75
CA GLY A 455 25.91 9.38 21.24
C GLY A 455 26.00 8.21 22.22
N GLN A 456 26.46 8.43 23.46
CA GLN A 456 26.54 7.40 24.50
C GLN A 456 26.18 7.98 25.87
N ALA A 457 25.25 7.33 26.58
CA ALA A 457 24.86 7.76 27.93
C ALA A 457 24.53 6.57 28.83
N SER A 458 24.82 6.73 30.13
CA SER A 458 24.41 5.75 31.14
C SER A 458 22.88 5.75 31.33
N THR A 459 22.33 4.63 31.79
CA THR A 459 20.89 4.56 32.10
C THR A 459 20.48 5.59 33.16
N GLY A 460 21.38 5.93 34.09
CA GLY A 460 21.15 6.96 35.11
C GLY A 460 21.00 8.36 34.50
N GLN A 461 21.92 8.75 33.61
CA GLN A 461 21.86 10.04 32.91
C GLN A 461 20.58 10.17 32.08
N LEU A 462 20.21 9.13 31.34
CA LEU A 462 19.00 9.14 30.53
C LEU A 462 17.72 9.14 31.38
N ALA A 463 17.75 8.46 32.53
CA ALA A 463 16.64 8.47 33.48
C ALA A 463 16.37 9.88 34.01
N LEU A 464 17.41 10.68 34.24
CA LEU A 464 17.28 12.09 34.64
C LEU A 464 16.65 12.92 33.52
N ALA A 465 17.08 12.72 32.28
CA ALA A 465 16.60 13.49 31.13
C ALA A 465 15.10 13.34 30.86
N VAL A 466 14.54 12.14 31.10
CA VAL A 466 13.15 11.81 30.75
C VAL A 466 12.20 11.77 31.97
N SER A 467 12.65 12.21 33.15
CA SER A 467 11.84 12.18 34.37
C SER A 467 11.08 13.48 34.61
N GLU A 468 9.78 13.39 34.87
CA GLU A 468 8.92 14.53 35.21
C GLU A 468 9.01 14.97 36.68
N ARG A 469 9.39 14.07 37.59
CA ARG A 469 9.39 14.31 39.05
C ARG A 469 10.78 14.25 39.65
N GLU A 470 11.13 15.25 40.44
CA GLU A 470 12.43 15.38 41.14
C GLU A 470 12.69 14.27 42.16
N ASP A 471 11.66 13.89 42.92
CA ASP A 471 11.82 13.11 44.15
C ASP A 471 12.02 11.60 43.91
N ARG A 472 11.83 11.11 42.67
CA ARG A 472 11.91 9.68 42.31
C ARG A 472 12.64 9.41 40.99
N ARG A 473 13.53 10.34 40.58
CA ARG A 473 14.25 10.38 39.29
C ARG A 473 14.93 9.05 38.90
N GLU A 474 15.66 8.40 39.82
CA GLU A 474 16.47 7.24 39.44
C GLU A 474 15.71 5.93 39.26
N ARG A 475 14.76 5.58 40.14
CA ARG A 475 14.10 4.25 40.09
C ARG A 475 13.07 4.16 38.97
N HIS A 476 12.22 5.18 38.82
CA HIS A 476 11.17 5.21 37.80
C HIS A 476 11.75 5.54 36.41
N GLY A 477 12.74 6.43 36.33
CA GLY A 477 13.41 6.76 35.08
C GLY A 477 14.15 5.56 34.47
N LYS A 478 14.82 4.72 35.27
CA LYS A 478 15.51 3.50 34.75
C LYS A 478 14.55 2.52 34.07
N GLN A 479 13.32 2.37 34.57
CA GLN A 479 12.29 1.54 33.93
C GLN A 479 11.72 2.20 32.66
N ALA A 480 11.59 3.54 32.65
CA ALA A 480 11.12 4.29 31.51
C ALA A 480 12.11 4.26 30.32
N VAL A 481 13.42 4.36 30.57
CA VAL A 481 14.46 4.42 29.52
C VAL A 481 14.38 3.23 28.57
N SER A 482 14.23 2.00 29.07
CA SER A 482 14.12 0.81 28.20
C SER A 482 12.86 0.82 27.32
N ARG A 483 11.73 1.29 27.86
CA ARG A 483 10.49 1.46 27.09
C ARG A 483 10.64 2.55 26.03
N LEU A 484 11.19 3.70 26.40
CA LEU A 484 11.41 4.83 25.49
C LEU A 484 12.45 4.51 24.41
N ALA A 485 13.50 3.75 24.73
CA ALA A 485 14.46 3.28 23.74
C ALA A 485 13.78 2.35 22.71
N ARG A 486 12.88 1.45 23.13
CA ARG A 486 12.09 0.63 22.21
C ARG A 486 11.15 1.48 21.34
N GLU A 487 10.52 2.51 21.92
CA GLU A 487 9.68 3.45 21.19
C GLU A 487 10.49 4.23 20.14
N LEU A 488 11.67 4.71 20.52
CA LEU A 488 12.61 5.41 19.64
C LEU A 488 13.10 4.52 18.49
N ARG A 489 13.48 3.26 18.77
CA ARG A 489 13.83 2.27 17.73
C ARG A 489 12.68 2.04 16.74
N ARG A 490 11.45 1.92 17.24
CA ARG A 490 10.27 1.75 16.38
C ARG A 490 10.02 2.99 15.52
N ALA A 491 10.20 4.19 16.08
CA ALA A 491 10.02 5.43 15.35
C ALA A 491 11.08 5.58 14.25
N LEU A 492 12.36 5.47 14.60
CA LEU A 492 13.48 5.55 13.65
C LEU A 492 13.40 4.43 12.60
N GLY A 493 12.98 3.24 13.02
CA GLY A 493 12.58 2.14 12.16
C GLY A 493 13.59 1.00 12.05
N TRP A 494 14.67 0.98 12.84
CA TRP A 494 15.56 -0.16 12.93
C TRP A 494 15.99 -0.40 14.39
N ASP A 495 16.18 -1.66 14.78
CA ASP A 495 16.45 -2.03 16.17
C ASP A 495 17.85 -1.56 16.63
N GLY A 496 18.81 -1.55 15.70
CA GLY A 496 20.18 -1.09 15.92
C GLY A 496 20.30 0.42 16.17
N SER A 497 19.26 1.22 15.90
CA SER A 497 19.29 2.69 15.99
C SER A 497 19.70 3.19 17.36
N VAL A 498 19.36 2.42 18.39
CA VAL A 498 19.78 2.63 19.77
C VAL A 498 20.18 1.29 20.35
N ARG A 499 21.45 1.06 20.64
CA ARG A 499 21.94 -0.18 21.27
C ARG A 499 21.95 -0.03 22.78
N ALA A 500 21.71 -1.12 23.51
CA ALA A 500 21.79 -1.15 24.97
C ALA A 500 22.87 -2.16 25.39
N GLY A 501 23.75 -1.80 26.32
CA GLY A 501 24.83 -2.65 26.81
C GLY A 501 25.49 -2.09 28.06
N SER A 502 25.87 -2.96 29.00
CA SER A 502 26.61 -2.59 30.22
C SER A 502 26.01 -1.43 31.04
N GLY A 503 24.67 -1.35 31.12
CA GLY A 503 23.99 -0.27 31.85
C GLY A 503 23.99 1.08 31.13
N ALA A 504 24.35 1.12 29.86
CA ALA A 504 24.36 2.31 29.00
C ALA A 504 23.62 2.08 27.68
N TYR A 505 23.35 3.17 26.99
CA TYR A 505 22.76 3.19 25.65
C TYR A 505 23.67 3.95 24.68
N PHE A 506 23.63 3.53 23.43
CA PHE A 506 24.51 4.01 22.37
C PHE A 506 23.68 4.24 21.11
N LEU A 507 23.93 5.34 20.40
CA LEU A 507 23.41 5.50 19.05
C LEU A 507 24.13 4.53 18.10
N ASP A 508 23.49 4.26 16.97
CA ASP A 508 24.05 3.43 15.91
C ASP A 508 25.27 4.12 15.29
N PRO A 509 26.49 3.57 15.41
CA PRO A 509 27.69 4.15 14.80
C PRO A 509 27.74 3.92 13.29
N GLY A 510 26.88 3.03 12.76
CA GLY A 510 26.69 2.83 11.33
C GLY A 510 25.81 3.90 10.68
N ALA A 511 25.10 4.71 11.48
CA ALA A 511 24.30 5.83 11.00
C ALA A 511 25.08 7.16 11.11
N GLU A 512 24.78 8.07 10.21
CA GLU A 512 25.28 9.44 10.22
C GLU A 512 24.29 10.32 10.99
N TRP A 513 24.72 10.87 12.13
CA TRP A 513 23.87 11.69 13.00
C TRP A 513 24.25 13.17 12.85
N THR A 514 23.29 13.99 12.42
CA THR A 514 23.43 15.45 12.38
C THR A 514 22.49 16.08 13.40
N TYR A 515 22.99 17.02 14.19
CA TYR A 515 22.29 17.57 15.34
C TYR A 515 22.52 19.08 15.42
N ASP A 516 21.47 19.84 15.14
CA ASP A 516 21.54 21.29 14.92
C ASP A 516 22.13 22.09 16.10
N VAL A 517 21.81 21.74 17.35
CA VAL A 517 22.37 22.42 18.53
C VAL A 517 23.88 22.23 18.61
N HIS A 518 24.40 21.04 18.25
CA HIS A 518 25.84 20.81 18.19
C HIS A 518 26.47 21.64 17.06
N ASP A 519 25.84 21.66 15.89
CA ASP A 519 26.32 22.41 14.73
C ASP A 519 26.35 23.92 14.98
N LEU A 520 25.29 24.48 15.59
CA LEU A 520 25.21 25.89 16.00
C LEU A 520 26.33 26.24 16.99
N ARG A 521 26.55 25.40 18.01
CA ARG A 521 27.61 25.62 19.00
C ARG A 521 29.01 25.53 18.39
N ALA A 522 29.23 24.58 17.49
CA ALA A 522 30.50 24.47 16.76
C ALA A 522 30.77 25.69 15.87
N ALA A 523 29.71 26.30 15.32
CA ALA A 523 29.78 27.53 14.53
C ALA A 523 29.81 28.82 15.37
N GLY A 524 29.73 28.73 16.71
CA GLY A 524 29.67 29.90 17.60
C GLY A 524 28.37 30.72 17.47
N GLN A 525 27.29 30.10 16.97
CA GLN A 525 25.98 30.72 16.83
C GLN A 525 25.11 30.45 18.06
N PRO A 526 24.27 31.41 18.50
CA PRO A 526 23.46 31.25 19.69
C PRO A 526 22.32 30.23 19.48
N VAL A 527 21.94 29.56 20.57
CA VAL A 527 20.82 28.62 20.63
C VAL A 527 19.69 29.27 21.43
N GLU A 528 18.79 29.96 20.71
CA GLU A 528 17.73 30.76 21.34
C GLU A 528 16.66 29.94 22.07
N ALA A 529 16.41 28.72 21.60
CA ALA A 529 15.42 27.80 22.15
C ALA A 529 15.92 26.36 22.11
N PHE A 530 15.48 25.54 23.06
CA PHE A 530 15.85 24.12 23.13
C PHE A 530 14.62 23.25 23.43
N LEU A 531 14.28 22.33 22.53
CA LEU A 531 13.13 21.44 22.62
C LEU A 531 11.83 22.15 23.02
N SER A 532 11.48 23.19 22.24
CA SER A 532 10.34 24.06 22.53
C SER A 532 9.05 23.28 22.77
N GLY A 533 8.40 23.56 23.90
CA GLY A 533 7.17 22.92 24.35
C GLY A 533 7.37 21.72 25.28
N ALA A 534 8.59 21.17 25.40
CA ALA A 534 8.91 20.15 26.40
C ALA A 534 9.24 20.83 27.75
N THR A 535 8.49 20.50 28.81
CA THR A 535 8.61 21.15 30.13
C THR A 535 9.33 20.30 31.18
N LEU A 536 10.18 19.37 30.75
CA LEU A 536 10.92 18.50 31.68
C LEU A 536 12.04 19.29 32.36
N PRO A 537 12.34 19.04 33.65
CA PRO A 537 13.39 19.74 34.38
C PRO A 537 14.73 19.77 33.62
N TRP A 538 15.17 18.61 33.11
CA TRP A 538 16.42 18.52 32.33
C TRP A 538 16.44 19.41 31.08
N VAL A 539 15.30 19.55 30.39
CA VAL A 539 15.19 20.40 29.19
C VAL A 539 15.34 21.87 29.57
N LEU A 540 14.66 22.30 30.63
CA LEU A 540 14.69 23.69 31.12
C LEU A 540 16.07 24.08 31.66
N ASP A 541 16.70 23.18 32.42
CA ASP A 541 18.05 23.35 32.92
C ASP A 541 19.03 23.49 31.74
N ARG A 542 18.91 22.61 30.75
CA ARG A 542 19.80 22.63 29.58
C ARG A 542 19.60 23.87 28.69
N GLU A 543 18.37 24.31 28.47
CA GLU A 543 18.09 25.56 27.76
C GLU A 543 18.74 26.76 28.46
N THR A 544 18.66 26.80 29.79
CA THR A 544 19.28 27.86 30.59
C THR A 544 20.80 27.84 30.47
N GLU A 545 21.43 26.66 30.53
CA GLU A 545 22.87 26.51 30.31
C GLU A 545 23.31 27.00 28.93
N LEU A 546 22.57 26.66 27.87
CA LEU A 546 22.86 27.07 26.50
C LEU A 546 22.82 28.61 26.37
N ARG A 547 21.77 29.26 26.88
CA ARG A 547 21.65 30.73 26.85
C ARG A 547 22.73 31.46 27.68
N GLN A 548 23.14 30.88 28.81
CA GLN A 548 24.22 31.44 29.62
C GLN A 548 25.57 31.36 28.90
N GLN A 549 25.83 30.25 28.21
CA GLN A 549 27.04 30.09 27.41
C GLN A 549 27.09 31.10 26.26
N ASP A 550 25.98 31.33 25.57
CA ASP A 550 25.89 32.34 24.50
C ASP A 550 26.17 33.76 24.99
N SER A 551 25.64 34.11 26.17
CA SER A 551 25.88 35.43 26.82
C SER A 551 27.36 35.63 27.19
N ASN A 552 28.05 34.57 27.59
CA ASN A 552 29.47 34.62 27.93
C ASN A 552 30.36 34.73 26.66
N TYR A 553 29.96 34.11 25.54
CA TYR A 553 30.66 34.27 24.26
C TYR A 553 30.51 35.69 23.69
N LEU A 554 29.30 36.26 23.74
CA LEU A 554 29.04 37.64 23.28
C LEU A 554 29.75 38.69 24.13
N SER A 555 29.92 38.47 25.43
CA SER A 555 30.67 39.37 26.32
C SER A 555 32.18 39.24 26.15
N ALA A 556 32.71 38.04 25.86
CA ALA A 556 34.12 37.84 25.55
C ALA A 556 34.53 38.41 24.17
N ALA A 557 33.63 38.37 23.17
CA ALA A 557 33.86 38.96 21.85
C ALA A 557 33.76 40.50 21.84
N SER A 558 33.02 41.10 22.77
CA SER A 558 32.88 42.56 22.91
C SER A 558 33.89 43.20 23.87
N GLY A 559 34.71 42.40 24.57
CA GLY A 559 35.76 42.87 25.49
C GLY A 559 37.16 42.99 24.88
N LEU A 560 37.29 43.01 23.55
CA LEU A 560 38.56 43.13 22.80
C LEU A 560 38.82 44.53 22.21
N ASP A 561 38.10 45.56 22.67
CA ASP A 561 38.37 46.97 22.31
C ASP A 561 39.42 47.65 23.22
#